data_AF-A0A970LTY1-F1
#
_entry.id   AF-A0A970LTY1-F1
#
_cell.length_a   1.000
_cell.length_b   1.000
_cell.length_c   1.000
_cell.angle_alpha   90.00
_cell.angle_beta   90.00
_cell.angle_gamma   90.00
#
_symmetry.space_group_name_H-M   'P 1'
#
loop_
_entity.id
_entity.type
_entity.pdbx_description
1 polymer ?
#
loop_
_entity_poly.entity_id
_entity_poly.type
_entity_poly.pdbx_seq_one_letter_code
_entity_poly.pdbx_strand_id
1 'polypeptide(L)' 'MTPKELLYIEDALNHEQFIKSQINDCASRINDGELKNFVSSLSKTHNDIYKNIYQTL' A
#
# COMPACT_ATOMS: atom_id res chain seq x y z
N MET A 1 19.78 -9.30 8.59
CA MET A 1 19.83 -8.66 7.26
C MET A 1 21.17 -8.01 7.03
N THR A 2 21.63 -8.04 5.79
CA THR A 2 22.67 -7.15 5.29
C THR A 2 22.11 -5.73 5.11
N PRO A 3 22.96 -4.68 5.10
CA PRO A 3 22.51 -3.30 4.87
C PRO A 3 21.73 -3.12 3.57
N LYS A 4 22.04 -3.91 2.53
CA LYS A 4 21.38 -3.86 1.23
C LYS A 4 19.97 -4.45 1.28
N GLU A 5 19.79 -5.56 2.00
CA GLU A 5 18.47 -6.17 2.23
C GLU A 5 17.57 -5.25 3.05
N LEU A 6 18.12 -4.60 4.08
CA LEU A 6 17.37 -3.62 4.88
C LEU A 6 16.89 -2.44 4.00
N LEU A 7 17.77 -1.90 3.16
CA LEU A 7 17.43 -0.82 2.24
C LEU A 7 16.28 -1.21 1.28
N TYR A 8 16.29 -2.45 0.76
CA TYR A 8 15.20 -2.92 -0.11
C TYR A 8 13.88 -3.07 0.63
N ILE A 9 13.91 -3.48 1.89
CA ILE A 9 12.69 -3.59 2.70
C ILE A 9 12.14 -2.21 3.05
N GLU A 10 13.00 -1.26 3.42
CA GLU A 10 12.61 0.13 3.66
C GLU A 10 12.00 0.77 2.40
N ASP A 11 12.60 0.54 1.23
CA ASP A 11 12.07 1.02 -0.05
C ASP A 11 10.69 0.43 -0.35
N ALA A 12 10.53 -0.90 -0.17
CA ALA A 12 9.25 -1.57 -0.35
C ALA A 12 8.16 -1.06 0.60
N LEU A 13 8.49 -0.82 1.87
CA LEU A 13 7.55 -0.24 2.84
C LEU A 13 7.12 1.19 2.46
N ASN A 14 8.06 2.01 1.99
CA ASN A 14 7.75 3.37 1.52
C ASN A 14 6.86 3.35 0.27
N HIS A 15 7.10 2.43 -0.67
CA HIS A 15 6.25 2.25 -1.85
C HIS A 15 4.81 1.85 -1.48
N GLU A 16 4.63 0.90 -0.56
CA GLU A 16 3.30 0.50 -0.12
C GLU A 16 2.56 1.65 0.58
N GLN A 17 3.25 2.46 1.38
CA GLN A 17 2.66 3.64 2.00
C GLN A 17 2.23 4.69 0.96
N PHE A 18 3.06 4.92 -0.07
CA PHE A 18 2.73 5.80 -1.19
C PHE A 18 1.50 5.29 -1.95
N ILE A 19 1.46 4.01 -2.31
CA ILE A 19 0.34 3.40 -3.04
C ILE A 19 -0.97 3.53 -2.24
N LYS A 20 -0.95 3.28 -0.93
CA LYS A 20 -2.13 3.48 -0.06
C LYS A 20 -2.63 4.93 -0.09
N SER A 21 -1.74 5.92 -0.12
CA SER A 21 -2.12 7.33 -0.29
C SER A 21 -2.81 7.56 -1.62
N GLN A 22 -2.24 7.04 -2.72
CA GLN A 22 -2.80 7.17 -4.07
C GLN A 22 -4.17 6.51 -4.19
N ILE A 23 -4.39 5.38 -3.53
CA ILE A 23 -5.70 4.71 -3.47
C ILE A 23 -6.74 5.59 -2.80
N ASN A 24 -6.41 6.19 -1.65
CA ASN A 24 -7.32 7.09 -0.93
C ASN A 24 -7.67 8.33 -1.77
N ASP A 25 -6.66 8.94 -2.38
CA ASP A 25 -6.83 10.10 -3.26
C ASP A 25 -7.69 9.75 -4.47
N CYS A 26 -7.47 8.60 -5.09
CA CYS A 26 -8.26 8.11 -6.21
C CYS A 26 -9.71 7.86 -5.81
N ALA A 27 -9.94 7.12 -4.71
CA ALA A 27 -11.27 6.84 -4.18
C ALA A 27 -12.05 8.12 -3.82
N SER A 28 -11.37 9.20 -3.43
CA SER A 28 -11.99 10.50 -3.14
C SER A 28 -12.53 11.20 -4.40
N ARG A 29 -11.99 10.88 -5.58
CA ARG A 29 -12.33 11.50 -6.88
C ARG A 29 -13.31 10.67 -7.70
N ILE A 30 -13.61 9.44 -7.28
CA ILE A 30 -14.54 8.55 -7.97
C ILE A 30 -15.96 8.81 -7.46
N ASN A 31 -16.87 9.09 -8.40
CA ASN A 31 -18.30 9.28 -8.13
C ASN A 31 -19.09 7.97 -8.21
N ASP A 32 -18.61 7.01 -9.00
CA ASP A 32 -19.24 5.70 -9.13
C ASP A 32 -19.06 4.89 -7.83
N GLY A 33 -20.18 4.49 -7.22
CA GLY A 33 -20.18 3.86 -5.90
C GLY A 33 -19.51 2.49 -5.90
N GLU A 34 -19.71 1.70 -6.94
CA GLU A 34 -19.14 0.35 -7.04
C GLU A 34 -17.62 0.42 -7.26
N LEU A 35 -17.18 1.28 -8.19
CA LEU A 35 -15.78 1.51 -8.47
C LEU A 35 -15.06 2.13 -7.26
N LYS A 36 -15.69 3.07 -6.54
CA LYS A 36 -15.14 3.63 -5.31
C LYS A 36 -14.95 2.56 -4.24
N ASN A 37 -15.93 1.68 -4.07
CA ASN A 37 -15.84 0.56 -3.12
C ASN A 37 -14.72 -0.42 -3.52
N PHE A 38 -14.61 -0.74 -4.81
CA PHE A 38 -13.52 -1.57 -5.32
C PHE A 38 -12.15 -0.94 -5.04
N VAL A 39 -11.94 0.32 -5.42
CA VAL A 39 -10.66 1.02 -5.18
C VAL A 39 -10.36 1.12 -3.68
N SER A 40 -11.37 1.45 -2.86
CA SER A 40 -11.21 1.49 -1.39
C SER A 40 -10.85 0.12 -0.80
N SER A 41 -11.34 -0.98 -1.40
CA SER A 41 -11.00 -2.33 -0.96
C SER A 41 -9.53 -2.69 -1.19
N LEU A 42 -8.90 -2.15 -2.23
CA LEU A 42 -7.47 -2.35 -2.51
C LEU A 42 -6.59 -1.83 -1.38
N SER A 43 -7.03 -0.80 -0.64
CA SER A 43 -6.31 -0.28 0.54
C SER A 43 -6.09 -1.38 1.59
N LYS A 44 -7.03 -2.34 1.73
CA LYS A 44 -6.86 -3.49 2.64
C LYS A 44 -5.77 -4.43 2.14
N THR A 45 -5.79 -4.79 0.86
CA THR A 45 -4.76 -5.63 0.23
C THR A 45 -3.36 -5.04 0.42
N HIS A 46 -3.19 -3.75 0.13
CA HIS A 46 -1.90 -3.06 0.32
C HIS A 46 -1.51 -2.93 1.81
N ASN A 47 -2.48 -2.86 2.72
CA ASN A 47 -2.17 -2.90 4.15
C ASN A 47 -1.65 -4.28 4.58
N ASP A 48 -2.18 -5.36 4.01
CA ASP A 48 -1.70 -6.72 4.30
C ASP A 48 -0.32 -6.96 3.67
N ILE A 49 -0.08 -6.46 2.45
CA ILE A 49 1.26 -6.49 1.82
C ILE A 49 2.28 -5.74 2.68
N TYR A 50 1.95 -4.51 3.12
CA TYR A 50 2.82 -3.73 4.02
C TYR A 50 3.16 -4.52 5.29
N LYS A 51 2.15 -5.12 5.94
CA LYS A 51 2.38 -5.95 7.15
C LYS A 51 3.28 -7.14 6.86
N ASN A 52 3.09 -7.82 5.74
CA ASN A 52 3.91 -8.96 5.35
C ASN A 52 5.37 -8.54 5.14
N ILE A 53 5.62 -7.41 4.48
CA ILE A 53 6.97 -6.86 4.31
C ILE A 53 7.54 -6.46 5.68
N TYR A 54 6.76 -5.78 6.52
CA TYR A 54 7.19 -5.34 7.84
C TYR A 54 7.53 -6.51 8.77
N GLN A 55 6.86 -7.65 8.64
CA GLN A 55 7.18 -8.86 9.40
C GLN A 55 8.52 -9.51 8.99
N THR A 56 9.09 -9.11 7.84
CA THR A 56 10.40 -9.61 7.42
C THR A 56 11.56 -8.89 8.10
N LEU A 57 11.36 -7.65 8.61
CA LEU A 57 12.30 -6.87 9.43
C LEU A 57 12.68 -7.59 10.72
#